data_AF-A0A7Y6NSS2-F1
#
_entry.id   AF-A0A7Y6NSS2-F1
#
_cell.length_a   1.000
_cell.length_b   1.000
_cell.length_c   1.000
_cell.angle_alpha   90.00
_cell.angle_beta   90.00
_cell.angle_gamma   90.00
#
_symmetry.space_group_name_H-M   'P 1'
#
loop_
_entity.id
_entity.type
_entity.pdbx_description
1 polymer ?
#
loop_
_entity_poly.entity_id
_entity_poly.type
_entity_poly.pdbx_seq_one_letter_code
_entity_poly.pdbx_strand_id
1 'polypeptide(L)' 'MNYAPIHTSNPHQADRMWLLLGGRIEPVRGTGEKRYLHEQFSHPLRTNGRRQDVPAKLLSRLNQLLKVRAANDPRWTEG' A
#
# COMPACT_ATOMS: atom_id res chain seq x y z
N MET A 1 0.83 13.91 13.90
CA MET A 1 -0.49 13.86 13.22
C MET A 1 -1.14 12.53 13.58
N ASN A 2 -2.38 12.53 14.09
CA ASN A 2 -3.03 11.31 14.58
C ASN A 2 -3.25 10.34 13.39
N TYR A 3 -2.76 9.10 13.52
CA TYR A 3 -2.82 8.15 12.41
C TYR A 3 -4.25 7.60 12.26
N ALA A 4 -5.03 8.19 11.35
CA ALA A 4 -6.31 7.62 10.95
C ALA A 4 -6.07 6.53 9.89
N PRO A 5 -6.53 5.29 10.11
CA PRO A 5 -6.48 4.25 9.09
C PRO A 5 -7.20 4.71 7.82
N ILE A 6 -6.61 4.44 6.67
CA ILE A 6 -7.22 4.77 5.39
C ILE A 6 -8.17 3.64 4.99
N HIS A 7 -9.38 4.05 4.65
CA HIS A 7 -10.44 3.21 4.11
C HIS A 7 -10.81 3.77 2.74
N THR A 8 -10.33 3.13 1.67
CA THR A 8 -10.72 3.45 0.29
C THR A 8 -11.19 2.20 -0.42
N SER A 9 -12.29 2.32 -1.17
CA SER A 9 -12.77 1.29 -2.08
C SER A 9 -12.29 1.53 -3.52
N ASN A 10 -11.58 2.63 -3.79
CA ASN A 10 -11.12 2.99 -5.13
C ASN A 10 -9.72 2.37 -5.42
N PRO A 11 -9.62 1.42 -6.36
CA PRO A 11 -8.38 0.74 -6.69
C PRO A 11 -7.31 1.68 -7.27
N HIS A 12 -7.70 2.70 -8.05
CA HIS A 12 -6.75 3.68 -8.58
C HIS A 12 -6.12 4.53 -7.48
N GLN A 13 -6.91 4.88 -6.46
CA GLN A 13 -6.40 5.60 -5.29
C GLN A 13 -5.42 4.72 -4.51
N ALA A 14 -5.76 3.44 -4.30
CA ALA A 14 -4.88 2.49 -3.61
C ALA A 14 -3.57 2.27 -4.38
N ASP A 15 -3.61 2.11 -5.71
CA ASP A 15 -2.43 1.99 -6.57
C ASP A 15 -1.53 3.23 -6.43
N ARG A 16 -2.12 4.42 -6.51
CA ARG A 16 -1.38 5.69 -6.36
C ARG A 16 -0.72 5.81 -4.99
N MET A 17 -1.44 5.48 -3.92
CA MET A 17 -0.88 5.51 -2.56
C MET A 17 0.27 4.54 -2.39
N TRP A 18 0.16 3.33 -2.95
CA TRP A 18 1.23 2.34 -2.89
C TRP A 18 2.53 2.87 -3.52
N LEU A 19 2.42 3.49 -4.70
CA LEU A 19 3.56 4.09 -5.39
C LEU A 19 4.14 5.27 -4.60
N LEU A 20 3.30 6.14 -4.03
CA LEU A 20 3.74 7.29 -3.22
C LEU A 20 4.46 6.88 -1.92
N LEU A 21 4.20 5.69 -1.41
CA LEU A 21 4.86 5.15 -0.24
C LEU A 21 6.18 4.43 -0.57
N GLY A 22 6.62 4.44 -1.85
CA GLY A 22 7.85 3.79 -2.29
C GLY A 22 7.65 2.37 -2.80
N GLY A 23 6.41 1.92 -2.92
CA GLY A 23 6.09 0.62 -3.50
C GLY A 23 6.21 0.62 -5.03
N ARG A 24 6.33 -0.59 -5.60
CA ARG A 24 6.24 -0.84 -7.04
C ARG A 24 5.05 -1.72 -7.35
N ILE A 25 4.46 -1.53 -8.53
CA ILE A 25 3.36 -2.35 -9.04
C ILE A 25 3.81 -2.95 -10.37
N GLU A 26 3.82 -4.28 -10.45
CA GLU A 26 4.24 -5.02 -11.65
C GLU A 26 3.07 -5.86 -12.18
N PRO A 27 2.81 -5.87 -13.50
CA PRO A 27 1.87 -6.81 -14.09
C PRO A 27 2.46 -8.23 -14.06
N VAL A 28 1.64 -9.21 -13.72
CA VAL A 28 1.99 -10.63 -13.87
C VAL A 28 1.62 -11.05 -15.30
N ARG A 29 2.65 -11.32 -16.11
CA ARG A 29 2.49 -11.64 -17.54
C ARG A 29 1.60 -12.87 -17.72
N GLY A 30 0.66 -12.78 -18.67
CA GLY A 30 -0.22 -13.87 -19.05
C GLY A 30 -1.36 -14.19 -18.07
N THR A 31 -1.46 -13.53 -16.91
CA THR A 31 -2.52 -13.84 -15.92
C THR A 31 -3.52 -12.71 -15.70
N GLY A 32 -3.18 -11.47 -16.10
CA GLY A 32 -4.01 -10.29 -15.82
C GLY A 32 -3.99 -9.87 -14.34
N GLU A 33 -3.09 -10.42 -13.54
CA GLU A 33 -2.88 -10.02 -12.15
C GLU A 33 -1.86 -8.89 -12.02
N LYS A 34 -1.92 -8.19 -10.91
CA LYS A 34 -0.92 -7.20 -10.48
C LYS A 34 -0.18 -7.73 -9.25
N ARG A 35 1.09 -7.34 -9.13
CA ARG A 35 1.96 -7.65 -8.01
C ARG A 35 2.42 -6.34 -7.35
N TYR A 36 2.13 -6.18 -6.07
CA TYR A 36 2.53 -5.06 -5.24
C TYR A 36 3.78 -5.45 -4.44
N LEU A 37 4.86 -4.72 -4.68
CA LEU A 37 6.18 -4.92 -4.11
C LEU A 37 6.55 -3.73 -3.22
N HIS A 38 7.18 -3.99 -2.09
CA HIS A 38 7.71 -2.97 -1.19
C HIS A 38 8.78 -3.59 -0.31
N GLU A 39 9.88 -2.88 -0.02
CA GLU A 39 11.02 -3.39 0.78
C GLU A 39 10.61 -3.85 2.19
N GLN A 40 9.67 -3.13 2.81
CA GLN A 40 9.10 -3.44 4.13
C GLN A 40 8.33 -4.78 4.18
N PHE A 41 8.04 -5.41 3.03
CA PHE A 41 7.32 -6.69 2.97
C PHE A 41 8.15 -7.74 2.23
N SER A 42 8.53 -8.80 2.94
CA SER A 42 9.26 -9.95 2.37
C SER A 42 8.48 -10.66 1.25
N HIS A 43 7.15 -10.62 1.29
CA HIS A 43 6.29 -11.30 0.32
C HIS A 43 5.44 -10.29 -0.46
N PRO A 44 5.49 -10.27 -1.80
CA PRO A 44 4.65 -9.41 -2.61
C PRO A 44 3.16 -9.78 -2.49
N LEU A 45 2.28 -8.79 -2.62
CA LEU A 45 0.83 -9.03 -2.69
C LEU A 45 0.45 -9.21 -4.16
N ARG A 46 -0.23 -10.30 -4.49
CA ARG A 46 -0.84 -10.50 -5.81
C ARG A 46 -2.34 -10.23 -5.74
N THR A 47 -2.87 -9.51 -6.72
CA THR A 47 -4.31 -9.26 -6.85
C THR A 47 -4.73 -9.43 -8.30
N ASN A 48 -5.99 -9.80 -8.54
CA ASN A 48 -6.55 -9.72 -9.89
C ASN A 48 -6.53 -8.25 -10.36
N GLY A 49 -5.95 -7.97 -11.52
CA GLY A 49 -5.83 -6.62 -12.07
C GLY A 49 -7.14 -6.06 -12.64
N ARG A 50 -8.17 -6.91 -12.79
CA ARG A 50 -9.51 -6.54 -13.28
C ARG A 50 -10.51 -6.23 -12.14
N ARG A 51 -10.09 -6.37 -10.88
CA ARG A 51 -10.95 -6.07 -9.73
C ARG A 51 -11.25 -4.56 -9.68
N GLN A 52 -12.50 -4.21 -9.38
CA GLN A 52 -12.94 -2.83 -9.20
C GLN A 52 -12.99 -2.41 -7.73
N ASP A 53 -12.88 -3.35 -6.80
CA ASP A 53 -12.75 -3.11 -5.36
C ASP A 53 -11.29 -3.20 -4.89
N VAL A 54 -11.00 -2.54 -3.77
CA VAL A 54 -9.68 -2.64 -3.13
C VAL A 54 -9.65 -3.87 -2.22
N PRO A 55 -8.72 -4.83 -2.44
CA PRO A 55 -8.58 -5.97 -1.55
C PRO A 55 -8.24 -5.51 -0.12
N ALA A 56 -8.91 -6.06 0.89
CA ALA A 56 -8.65 -5.72 2.30
C ALA A 56 -7.16 -5.88 2.70
N LYS A 57 -6.48 -6.86 2.10
CA LYS A 57 -5.04 -7.08 2.32
C LYS A 57 -4.15 -5.96 1.77
N LEU A 58 -4.56 -5.31 0.68
CA LEU A 58 -3.88 -4.12 0.14
C LEU A 58 -4.06 -2.93 1.09
N LEU A 59 -5.30 -2.69 1.56
CA LEU A 59 -5.58 -1.65 2.57
C LEU A 59 -4.78 -1.86 3.86
N SER A 60 -4.74 -3.10 4.36
CA SER A 60 -3.96 -3.44 5.55
C SER A 60 -2.48 -3.10 5.40
N ARG A 61 -1.88 -3.42 4.24
CA ARG A 61 -0.47 -3.09 3.98
C ARG A 61 -0.22 -1.60 3.80
N LEU A 62 -1.09 -0.88 3.10
CA LEU A 62 -1.02 0.59 3.02
C LEU A 62 -1.03 1.19 4.43
N ASN A 63 -1.90 0.67 5.29
CA ASN A 63 -2.01 1.16 6.66
C ASN A 63 -0.75 0.85 7.50
N GLN A 64 -0.12 -0.31 7.29
CA GLN A 64 1.16 -0.64 7.91
C GLN A 64 2.27 0.32 7.47
N LEU A 65 2.37 0.60 6.17
CA LEU A 65 3.39 1.51 5.64
C LEU A 65 3.24 2.93 6.19
N LEU A 66 2.02 3.44 6.27
CA LEU A 66 1.78 4.76 6.84
C LEU A 66 2.10 4.82 8.33
N LYS A 67 1.81 3.75 9.08
CA LYS A 67 2.20 3.65 10.50
C LYS A 67 3.73 3.66 10.66
N VAL A 68 4.45 2.91 9.85
CA VAL A 68 5.94 2.90 9.85
C VAL A 68 6.49 4.28 9.50
N ARG A 69 5.93 4.94 8.48
CA ARG A 69 6.33 6.29 8.09
C ARG A 69 6.09 7.30 9.21
N ALA A 70 4.94 7.23 9.89
CA ALA A 70 4.62 8.10 11.01
C ALA A 70 5.56 7.88 12.21
N ALA A 71 5.98 6.64 12.47
CA ALA A 71 6.94 6.31 13.52
C ALA A 71 8.37 6.80 13.22
N ASN A 72 8.73 6.88 11.94
CA ASN A 72 10.06 7.30 11.48
C ASN A 72 10.15 8.80 11.13
N ASP A 73 9.08 9.59 11.31
CA ASP A 73 9.10 11.03 11.05
C ASP A 73 9.77 11.75 12.24
N PRO A 74 10.97 12.37 12.08
CA PRO A 74 11.79 12.87 13.19
C PRO A 74 11.22 14.11 13.90
N ARG A 75 10.01 14.56 13.57
CA ARG A 75 9.26 15.57 14.34
C ARG A 75 8.80 15.09 15.72
N TRP A 76 9.42 14.04 16.25
CA TRP A 76 9.03 13.29 17.44
C TRP A 76 10.17 13.19 18.48
N THR A 77 11.01 14.23 18.58
CA THR A 77 11.99 14.34 19.67
C THR A 77 11.84 15.58 20.56
N GLU A 78 10.88 16.48 20.34
CA GLU A 78 10.56 17.54 21.31
C GLU A 78 9.07 17.86 21.30
N GLY A 79 8.48 17.92 22.50
CA GLY A 79 7.07 18.19 22.77
C GLY A 79 6.68 17.68 24.14
#